data_AF-A0A968R4G8-F1
#
_entry.id   AF-A0A968R4G8-F1
#
_cell.length_a   1.000
_cell.length_b   1.000
_cell.length_c   1.000
_cell.angle_alpha   90.00
_cell.angle_beta   90.00
_cell.angle_gamma   90.00
#
_symmetry.space_group_name_H-M   'P 1'
#
loop_
_entity.id
_entity.type
_entity.pdbx_description
1 polymer ?
#
loop_
_entity_poly.entity_id
_entity_poly.type
_entity_poly.pdbx_seq_one_letter_code
_entity_poly.pdbx_strand_id
1 'polypeptide(L)'
;MSWQDFVKTVAKTDFEFPWQPPLMVAQAILESGRGTTDLSYYNNMNGMKYRESIAIPGAEKFKYYTDSEKDHPEHPGWDWFFKFDSYETGIKVWQKFFFRKERDWIPYPNVYARDPEILKDARSFLNYIGPIYCPFFENSHNESYAGYIMNRCFPEAEQLLREVGNSGQLTRTFKVAIMPGHGGGNPGAVNRDLGVQEAEYNWREAEEIKRILEKDGNYQVNICRVQSENVNLGEFQGRVNATHADVCLCLHHNSTLERKRKVGGCFPASKTQKLTNLFRF
;
A
#
# COMPACT_ATOMS: atom_id res chain seq x y z
N MET A 1 -4.64 9.93 -4.72
CA MET A 1 -3.26 9.71 -5.20
C MET A 1 -2.77 8.37 -4.64
N SER A 2 -1.73 7.75 -5.21
CA SER A 2 -1.25 6.41 -4.78
C SER A 2 -0.12 6.47 -3.74
N TRP A 3 0.20 5.32 -3.13
CA TRP A 3 1.40 5.16 -2.30
C TRP A 3 2.68 5.54 -3.06
N GLN A 4 2.80 5.11 -4.32
CA GLN A 4 3.94 5.43 -5.17
C GLN A 4 4.03 6.92 -5.47
N ASP A 5 2.89 7.59 -5.66
CA ASP A 5 2.85 9.05 -5.83
C ASP A 5 3.38 9.75 -4.57
N PHE A 6 3.00 9.28 -3.37
CA PHE A 6 3.51 9.82 -2.10
C PHE A 6 5.04 9.66 -2.00
N VAL A 7 5.58 8.46 -2.24
CA VAL A 7 7.03 8.22 -2.19
C VAL A 7 7.76 9.12 -3.21
N LYS A 8 7.22 9.29 -4.42
CA LYS A 8 7.78 10.19 -5.45
C LYS A 8 7.74 11.65 -5.01
N THR A 9 6.67 12.09 -4.36
CA THR A 9 6.55 13.45 -3.83
C THR A 9 7.55 13.68 -2.70
N VAL A 10 7.74 12.73 -1.78
CA VAL A 10 8.80 12.80 -0.75
C VAL A 10 10.19 12.88 -1.39
N ALA A 11 10.48 12.04 -2.38
CA ALA A 11 11.79 12.03 -3.06
C ALA A 11 12.15 13.34 -3.78
N LYS A 12 11.14 14.13 -4.15
CA LYS A 12 11.30 15.42 -4.87
C LYS A 12 11.19 16.65 -3.95
N THR A 13 10.84 16.45 -2.69
CA THR A 13 10.70 17.56 -1.73
C THR A 13 12.04 17.86 -1.09
N ASP A 14 12.34 19.15 -0.93
CA ASP A 14 13.50 19.59 -0.14
C ASP A 14 13.26 19.35 1.36
N PHE A 15 14.21 18.68 1.99
CA PHE A 15 14.26 18.43 3.42
C PHE A 15 15.53 19.06 4.02
N GLU A 16 15.45 19.50 5.27
CA GLU A 16 16.58 20.15 5.96
C GLU A 16 17.70 19.15 6.27
N PHE A 17 17.34 17.89 6.58
CA PHE A 17 18.30 16.84 6.86
C PHE A 17 18.15 15.66 5.89
N PRO A 18 19.26 15.05 5.43
CA PRO A 18 19.21 13.95 4.46
C PRO A 18 18.52 12.69 5.01
N TRP A 19 18.39 12.56 6.33
CA TRP A 19 17.70 11.44 6.98
C TRP A 19 16.18 11.64 7.09
N GLN A 20 15.64 12.84 6.83
CA GLN A 20 14.20 13.11 6.92
C GLN A 20 13.34 12.43 5.84
N PRO A 21 13.73 12.40 4.54
CA PRO A 21 12.94 11.70 3.53
C PRO A 21 12.69 10.22 3.86
N PRO A 22 13.73 9.39 4.15
CA PRO A 22 13.49 7.98 4.50
C PRO A 22 12.74 7.84 5.83
N LEU A 23 12.94 8.74 6.80
CA LEU A 23 12.18 8.74 8.04
C LEU A 23 10.67 8.95 7.78
N MET A 24 10.31 9.94 6.98
CA MET A 24 8.90 10.25 6.70
C MET A 24 8.19 9.08 6.00
N VAL A 25 8.86 8.46 5.02
CA VAL A 25 8.34 7.26 4.35
C VAL A 25 8.26 6.09 5.33
N ALA A 26 9.23 5.90 6.22
CA ALA A 26 9.22 4.84 7.22
C ALA A 26 8.06 4.97 8.21
N GLN A 27 7.78 6.18 8.70
CA GLN A 27 6.60 6.45 9.51
C GLN A 27 5.32 6.15 8.72
N ALA A 28 5.25 6.55 7.45
CA ALA A 28 4.09 6.30 6.61
C ALA A 28 3.88 4.80 6.32
N ILE A 29 4.92 3.99 6.18
CA ILE A 29 4.80 2.53 6.03
C ILE A 29 3.98 1.94 7.18
N LEU A 30 4.28 2.35 8.41
CA LEU A 30 3.57 1.92 9.61
C LEU A 30 2.18 2.53 9.69
N GLU A 31 2.08 3.85 9.58
CA GLU A 31 0.86 4.61 9.93
C GLU A 31 -0.22 4.56 8.86
N SER A 32 0.16 4.37 7.59
CA SER A 32 -0.77 4.22 6.47
C SER A 32 -0.91 2.78 5.99
N GLY A 33 -0.10 1.85 6.48
CA GLY A 33 -0.02 0.50 5.91
C GLY A 33 0.30 0.52 4.42
N ARG A 34 1.23 1.41 4.00
CA ARG A 34 1.55 1.70 2.58
C ARG A 34 0.35 2.25 1.80
N GLY A 35 -0.36 3.22 2.39
CA GLY A 35 -1.48 3.90 1.77
C GLY A 35 -2.81 3.12 1.77
N THR A 36 -2.95 2.09 2.60
CA THR A 36 -4.14 1.23 2.67
C THR A 36 -5.14 1.64 3.75
N THR A 37 -4.76 2.50 4.70
CA THR A 37 -5.67 3.01 5.74
C THR A 37 -6.60 4.10 5.21
N ASP A 38 -7.77 4.28 5.83
CA ASP A 38 -8.73 5.29 5.39
C ASP A 38 -8.19 6.72 5.45
N LEU A 39 -7.31 7.03 6.40
CA LEU A 39 -6.63 8.33 6.49
C LEU A 39 -5.79 8.63 5.23
N SER A 40 -5.29 7.59 4.56
CA SER A 40 -4.50 7.71 3.33
C SER A 40 -5.32 8.26 2.17
N TYR A 41 -6.64 8.01 2.13
CA TYR A 41 -7.54 8.59 1.12
C TYR A 41 -7.70 10.11 1.25
N TYR A 42 -7.38 10.65 2.43
CA TYR A 42 -7.34 12.09 2.70
C TYR A 42 -5.93 12.67 2.53
N ASN A 43 -5.04 11.94 1.85
CA ASN A 43 -3.63 12.24 1.64
C ASN A 43 -2.82 12.37 2.95
N ASN A 44 -3.35 11.85 4.05
CA ASN A 44 -2.73 11.91 5.38
C ASN A 44 -2.00 10.60 5.68
N MET A 45 -0.84 10.43 5.03
CA MET A 45 -0.03 9.20 5.09
C MET A 45 0.65 8.95 6.45
N ASN A 46 0.81 10.00 7.26
CA ASN A 46 1.47 9.96 8.56
C ASN A 46 0.49 10.25 9.71
N GLY A 47 -0.80 9.90 9.54
CA GLY A 47 -1.78 9.95 10.63
C GLY A 47 -1.88 11.29 11.36
N MET A 48 -1.59 12.41 10.69
CA MET A 48 -1.40 13.72 11.31
C MET A 48 -2.70 14.23 11.93
N LYS A 49 -2.71 14.32 13.26
CA LYS A 49 -3.82 14.93 14.02
C LYS A 49 -3.86 16.44 13.77
N TYR A 50 -5.06 16.99 13.66
CA TYR A 50 -5.28 18.41 13.39
C TYR A 50 -4.76 19.27 14.54
N ARG A 51 -4.03 20.34 14.22
CA ARG A 51 -3.65 21.42 15.14
C ARG A 51 -3.71 22.75 14.38
N GLU A 52 -4.40 23.73 14.94
CA GLU A 52 -4.58 25.03 14.28
C GLU A 52 -3.24 25.75 14.02
N SER A 53 -2.30 25.68 14.96
CA SER A 53 -0.98 26.33 14.86
C SER A 53 -0.10 25.82 13.70
N ILE A 54 -0.36 24.61 13.19
CA ILE A 54 0.38 24.05 12.04
C ILE A 54 -0.46 23.94 10.77
N ALA A 55 -1.73 24.36 10.81
CA ALA A 55 -2.56 24.41 9.63
C ALA A 55 -1.99 25.41 8.61
N ILE A 56 -2.06 25.05 7.33
CA ILE A 56 -1.63 25.85 6.19
C ILE A 56 -2.72 25.74 5.09
N PRO A 57 -2.76 26.63 4.08
CA PRO A 57 -3.67 26.46 2.95
C PRO A 57 -3.55 25.06 2.34
N GLY A 58 -4.70 24.41 2.10
CA GLY A 58 -4.77 23.02 1.64
C GLY A 58 -4.82 21.97 2.75
N ALA A 59 -4.64 22.34 4.02
CA ALA A 59 -4.74 21.45 5.18
C ALA A 59 -6.02 21.74 5.98
N GLU A 60 -7.04 20.90 5.80
CA GLU A 60 -8.35 21.07 6.41
C GLU A 60 -8.53 20.20 7.65
N LYS A 61 -9.26 20.73 8.64
CA LYS A 61 -9.71 19.94 9.80
C LYS A 61 -10.84 19.01 9.39
N PHE A 62 -10.75 17.74 9.73
CA PHE A 62 -11.91 16.83 9.63
C PHE A 62 -11.97 15.85 10.79
N LYS A 63 -13.18 15.36 11.07
CA LYS A 63 -13.44 14.37 12.12
C LYS A 63 -13.30 12.97 11.53
N TYR A 64 -12.52 12.12 12.19
CA TYR A 64 -12.33 10.73 11.79
C TYR A 64 -12.53 9.80 12.98
N TYR A 65 -13.28 8.72 12.78
CA TYR A 65 -13.56 7.72 13.81
C TYR A 65 -12.42 6.69 13.83
N THR A 66 -11.80 6.52 15.00
CA THR A 66 -10.69 5.62 15.22
C THR A 66 -11.16 4.42 16.05
N ASP A 67 -10.76 3.22 15.65
CA ASP A 67 -11.06 2.00 16.40
C ASP A 67 -10.44 1.99 17.81
N SER A 68 -9.45 2.84 18.07
CA SER A 68 -8.69 2.89 19.32
C SER A 68 -9.51 3.23 20.57
N GLU A 69 -10.74 3.73 20.41
CA GLU A 69 -11.57 4.17 21.55
C GLU A 69 -13.06 3.80 21.39
N LYS A 70 -13.41 2.93 20.44
CA LYS A 70 -14.79 2.50 20.18
C LYS A 70 -15.52 1.99 21.43
N ASP A 71 -14.81 1.31 22.31
CA ASP A 71 -15.35 0.66 23.50
C ASP A 71 -15.11 1.48 24.79
N HIS A 72 -14.55 2.70 24.69
CA HIS A 72 -14.28 3.54 25.84
C HIS A 72 -15.52 4.39 26.18
N PRO A 73 -16.15 4.23 27.36
CA PRO A 73 -17.46 4.82 27.67
C PRO A 73 -17.49 6.35 27.67
N GLU A 74 -16.33 7.00 27.82
CA GLU A 74 -16.19 8.46 27.88
C GLU A 74 -15.52 9.08 26.64
N HIS A 75 -15.01 8.25 25.73
CA HIS A 75 -14.30 8.74 24.55
C HIS A 75 -15.04 8.30 23.29
N PRO A 76 -15.48 9.24 22.45
CA PRO A 76 -16.46 8.95 21.40
C PRO A 76 -15.86 8.22 20.18
N GLY A 77 -14.71 7.55 20.30
CA GLY A 77 -14.12 6.77 19.21
C GLY A 77 -13.72 7.62 18.01
N TRP A 78 -13.45 8.92 18.18
CA TRP A 78 -13.05 9.83 17.10
C TRP A 78 -12.03 10.86 17.57
N ASP A 79 -11.20 11.33 16.63
CA ASP A 79 -10.29 12.46 16.84
C ASP A 79 -10.34 13.40 15.61
N TRP A 80 -9.72 14.57 15.74
CA TRP A 80 -9.56 15.52 14.65
C TRP A 80 -8.24 15.26 13.91
N PHE A 81 -8.34 15.01 12.61
CA PHE A 81 -7.21 14.80 11.72
C PHE A 81 -7.15 15.87 10.65
N PHE A 82 -5.98 15.99 10.01
CA PHE A 82 -5.87 16.74 8.79
C PHE A 82 -6.34 15.94 7.58
N LYS A 83 -7.07 16.61 6.69
CA LYS A 83 -7.25 16.23 5.29
C LYS A 83 -6.40 17.17 4.45
N PHE A 84 -5.60 16.63 3.54
CA PHE A 84 -4.73 17.42 2.68
C PHE A 84 -5.22 17.37 1.23
N ASP A 85 -5.13 18.51 0.54
CA ASP A 85 -5.40 18.59 -0.90
C ASP A 85 -4.34 17.85 -1.75
N SER A 86 -3.12 17.74 -1.23
CA SER A 86 -1.95 17.20 -1.89
C SER A 86 -0.97 16.57 -0.90
N TYR A 87 -0.07 15.72 -1.38
CA TYR A 87 1.00 15.18 -0.53
C TYR A 87 2.02 16.25 -0.14
N GLU A 88 2.27 17.23 -1.00
CA GLU A 88 3.15 18.37 -0.73
C GLU A 88 2.66 19.16 0.49
N THR A 89 1.35 19.39 0.59
CA THR A 89 0.74 20.02 1.77
C THR A 89 0.93 19.15 3.01
N GLY A 90 0.69 17.84 2.91
CA GLY A 90 0.91 16.90 4.01
C GLY A 90 2.36 16.88 4.51
N ILE A 91 3.34 16.87 3.60
CA ILE A 91 4.78 16.93 3.91
C ILE A 91 5.12 18.23 4.63
N LYS A 92 4.62 19.38 4.15
CA LYS A 92 4.86 20.68 4.80
C LYS A 92 4.29 20.72 6.22
N VAL A 93 3.12 20.12 6.45
CA VAL A 93 2.54 20.01 7.80
C VAL A 93 3.34 19.07 8.69
N TRP A 94 3.81 17.93 8.17
CA TRP A 94 4.72 17.02 8.89
C TRP A 94 6.03 17.74 9.28
N GLN A 95 6.63 18.48 8.35
CA GLN A 95 7.81 19.30 8.62
C GLN A 95 7.52 20.35 9.70
N LYS A 96 6.40 21.08 9.62
CA LYS A 96 6.02 22.08 10.64
C LYS A 96 5.70 21.45 12.00
N PHE A 97 5.20 20.21 12.03
CA PHE A 97 4.89 19.51 13.28
C PHE A 97 6.15 19.17 14.07
N PHE A 98 7.15 18.60 13.40
CA PHE A 98 8.38 18.12 14.03
C PHE A 98 9.53 19.14 14.06
N PHE A 99 9.58 20.04 13.06
CA PHE A 99 10.77 20.85 12.74
C PHE A 99 10.49 22.36 12.65
N ARG A 100 9.42 22.87 13.27
CA ARG A 100 9.24 24.33 13.39
C ARG A 100 10.21 24.94 14.41
N LYS A 101 10.63 26.18 14.12
CA LYS A 101 11.52 26.98 14.99
C LYS A 101 10.74 27.87 15.96
N GLU A 102 9.45 28.11 15.68
CA GLU A 102 8.58 28.95 16.49
C GLU A 102 8.09 28.22 17.75
N ARG A 103 8.04 28.96 18.86
CA ARG A 103 7.67 28.45 20.17
C ARG A 103 6.15 28.46 20.31
N ASP A 104 5.52 27.35 19.96
CA ASP A 104 4.11 27.09 20.22
C ASP A 104 3.92 25.89 21.17
N TRP A 105 2.76 25.82 21.83
CA TRP A 105 2.36 24.75 22.75
C TRP A 105 2.13 23.42 22.01
N ILE A 106 3.19 22.80 21.53
CA ILE A 106 3.20 21.47 20.92
C ILE A 106 4.37 20.70 21.54
N PRO A 107 4.22 19.39 21.81
CA PRO A 107 5.07 18.68 22.76
C PRO A 107 6.51 18.38 22.30
N TYR A 108 6.95 18.89 21.14
CA TYR A 108 8.36 18.86 20.71
C TYR A 108 9.02 20.24 20.81
N PRO A 109 8.85 21.01 21.91
CA PRO A 109 9.37 22.36 21.94
C PRO A 109 10.90 22.29 21.92
N ASN A 110 11.49 22.73 20.82
CA ASN A 110 12.92 22.95 20.62
C ASN A 110 13.79 21.72 20.30
N VAL A 111 13.44 20.91 19.29
CA VAL A 111 14.42 19.96 18.70
C VAL A 111 15.72 20.67 18.26
N TYR A 112 15.64 21.94 17.87
CA TYR A 112 16.80 22.77 17.50
C TYR A 112 17.56 23.39 18.66
N ALA A 113 16.97 23.54 19.85
CA ALA A 113 17.63 24.24 20.97
C ALA A 113 17.98 23.34 22.15
N ARG A 114 17.61 22.06 22.12
CA ARG A 114 17.82 21.15 23.25
C ARG A 114 19.13 20.36 23.17
N ASP A 115 19.55 19.91 22.00
CA ASP A 115 20.83 19.22 21.77
C ASP A 115 21.07 18.98 20.27
N PRO A 116 22.19 19.40 19.66
CA PRO A 116 22.56 19.01 18.30
C PRO A 116 22.55 17.48 18.05
N GLU A 117 22.80 16.67 19.09
CA GLU A 117 22.79 15.21 19.01
C GLU A 117 21.40 14.62 18.68
N ILE A 118 20.31 15.36 18.91
CA ILE A 118 18.96 14.93 18.54
C ILE A 118 18.79 14.92 17.02
N LEU A 119 19.39 15.87 16.32
CA LEU A 119 19.23 16.08 14.87
C LEU A 119 20.31 15.39 14.03
N LYS A 120 21.24 14.67 14.68
CA LYS A 120 22.37 14.02 14.00
C LYS A 120 21.92 12.94 13.01
N ASP A 121 20.90 12.18 13.37
CA ASP A 121 20.35 11.08 12.57
C ASP A 121 18.89 10.77 12.96
N ALA A 122 18.21 9.98 12.12
CA ALA A 122 16.82 9.62 12.33
C ALA A 122 16.58 8.84 13.63
N ARG A 123 17.55 8.01 14.08
CA ARG A 123 17.39 7.20 15.30
C ARG A 123 17.46 8.08 16.55
N SER A 124 18.42 9.00 16.61
CA SER A 124 18.51 10.02 17.66
C SER A 124 17.21 10.81 17.78
N PHE A 125 16.71 11.28 16.63
CA PHE A 125 15.47 12.04 16.57
C PHE A 125 14.27 11.21 17.08
N LEU A 126 14.12 9.97 16.61
CA LEU A 126 13.04 9.07 17.03
C LEU A 126 13.13 8.66 18.50
N ASN A 127 14.33 8.44 19.03
CA ASN A 127 14.52 8.15 20.45
C ASN A 127 14.03 9.32 21.32
N TYR A 128 14.21 10.55 20.84
CA TYR A 128 13.73 11.75 21.51
C TYR A 128 12.20 11.91 21.39
N ILE A 129 11.65 11.82 20.17
CA ILE A 129 10.21 12.08 19.95
C ILE A 129 9.30 10.90 20.32
N GLY A 130 9.80 9.66 20.24
CA GLY A 130 9.00 8.43 20.35
C GLY A 130 8.20 8.34 21.66
N PRO A 131 8.82 8.54 22.84
CA PRO A 131 8.12 8.52 24.13
C PRO A 131 7.02 9.59 24.26
N ILE A 132 7.07 10.65 23.45
CA ILE A 132 6.11 11.76 23.46
C ILE A 132 5.03 11.55 22.39
N TYR A 133 5.43 11.09 21.20
CA TYR A 133 4.56 10.88 20.05
C TYR A 133 3.71 9.61 20.17
N CYS A 134 4.31 8.52 20.64
CA CYS A 134 3.65 7.23 20.81
C CYS A 134 3.99 6.61 22.17
N PRO A 135 3.56 7.23 23.30
CA PRO A 135 3.96 6.82 24.65
C PRO A 135 3.58 5.37 25.02
N PHE A 136 2.56 4.81 24.36
CA PHE A 136 2.05 3.45 24.63
C PHE A 136 2.41 2.45 23.52
N PHE A 137 3.33 2.79 22.62
CA PHE A 137 3.69 1.93 21.50
C PHE A 137 4.23 0.56 21.96
N GLU A 138 5.08 0.57 22.99
CA GLU A 138 5.68 -0.64 23.56
C GLU A 138 4.63 -1.61 24.09
N ASN A 139 3.53 -1.11 24.66
CA ASN A 139 2.45 -1.95 25.20
C ASN A 139 1.80 -2.85 24.14
N SER A 140 1.85 -2.45 22.87
CA SER A 140 1.22 -3.16 21.75
C SER A 140 2.22 -3.90 20.86
N HIS A 141 3.51 -3.53 20.90
CA HIS A 141 4.51 -4.03 19.94
C HIS A 141 5.73 -4.70 20.59
N ASN A 142 5.87 -4.64 21.91
CA ASN A 142 7.01 -5.19 22.65
C ASN A 142 8.38 -4.65 22.15
N GLU A 143 8.38 -3.46 21.53
CA GLU A 143 9.52 -2.76 20.95
C GLU A 143 9.23 -1.25 20.99
N SER A 144 10.24 -0.41 21.17
CA SER A 144 10.06 1.04 21.15
C SER A 144 9.66 1.54 19.76
N TYR A 145 8.96 2.67 19.67
CA TYR A 145 8.61 3.27 18.38
C TYR A 145 9.84 3.50 17.50
N ALA A 146 10.93 4.00 18.10
CA ALA A 146 12.20 4.19 17.41
C ALA A 146 12.81 2.87 16.93
N GLY A 147 12.75 1.82 17.75
CA GLY A 147 13.17 0.46 17.36
C GLY A 147 12.38 -0.02 16.15
N TYR A 148 11.06 0.00 16.24
CA TYR A 148 10.19 -0.50 15.19
C TYR A 148 10.41 0.22 13.87
N ILE A 149 10.36 1.56 13.87
CA ILE A 149 10.56 2.35 12.64
C ILE A 149 11.94 2.07 12.05
N MET A 150 13.01 2.17 12.85
CA MET A 150 14.37 2.04 12.32
C MET A 150 14.72 0.62 11.88
N ASN A 151 14.17 -0.40 12.54
CA ASN A 151 14.53 -1.79 12.28
C ASN A 151 13.64 -2.43 11.19
N ARG A 152 12.38 -1.99 11.07
CA ARG A 152 11.39 -2.64 10.20
C ARG A 152 10.97 -1.80 9.00
N CYS A 153 10.85 -0.49 9.17
CA CYS A 153 10.30 0.39 8.14
C CYS A 153 11.38 1.17 7.39
N PHE A 154 12.41 1.63 8.09
CA PHE A 154 13.46 2.49 7.53
C PHE A 154 14.26 1.83 6.40
N PRO A 155 14.67 0.54 6.48
CA PRO A 155 15.40 -0.10 5.36
C PRO A 155 14.59 -0.15 4.07
N GLU A 156 13.28 -0.42 4.17
CA GLU A 156 12.37 -0.40 3.03
C GLU A 156 12.16 1.02 2.51
N ALA A 157 11.98 2.00 3.39
CA ALA A 157 11.84 3.40 3.00
C ALA A 157 13.04 3.91 2.19
N GLU A 158 14.26 3.57 2.61
CA GLU A 158 15.46 3.91 1.83
C GLU A 158 15.48 3.20 0.48
N GLN A 159 15.06 1.93 0.42
CA GLN A 159 14.99 1.18 -0.83
C GLN A 159 14.00 1.84 -1.80
N LEU A 160 12.81 2.19 -1.34
CA LEU A 160 11.77 2.84 -2.14
C LEU A 160 12.26 4.19 -2.70
N LEU A 161 12.94 5.00 -1.89
CA LEU A 161 13.49 6.28 -2.35
C LEU A 161 14.64 6.10 -3.34
N ARG A 162 15.51 5.10 -3.13
CA ARG A 162 16.54 4.73 -4.11
C ARG A 162 15.93 4.29 -5.44
N GLU A 163 14.86 3.50 -5.39
CA GLU A 163 14.14 3.05 -6.59
C GLU A 163 13.52 4.23 -7.35
N VAL A 164 12.99 5.25 -6.66
CA VAL A 164 12.54 6.49 -7.31
C VAL A 164 13.72 7.25 -7.94
N GLY A 165 14.84 7.43 -7.24
CA GLY A 165 16.03 8.05 -7.82
C GLY A 165 16.56 7.29 -9.04
N ASN A 166 16.47 5.96 -9.02
CA ASN A 166 16.84 5.09 -10.12
C ASN A 166 15.77 4.97 -11.21
N SER A 167 14.51 5.38 -10.98
CA SER A 167 13.42 5.28 -11.97
C SER A 167 13.60 6.19 -13.19
N GLY A 168 14.58 7.10 -13.18
CA GLY A 168 15.10 7.75 -14.39
C GLY A 168 15.86 6.78 -15.32
N GLN A 169 16.20 5.60 -14.82
CA GLN A 169 16.68 4.41 -15.54
C GLN A 169 15.68 3.27 -15.26
N LEU A 170 14.66 3.13 -16.10
CA LEU A 170 13.86 1.89 -16.14
C LEU A 170 14.82 0.71 -16.35
N THR A 171 15.16 -0.04 -15.28
CA THR A 171 16.15 -1.12 -15.39
C THR A 171 15.55 -2.37 -16.03
N ARG A 172 14.24 -2.59 -15.93
CA ARG A 172 13.44 -3.50 -16.77
C ARG A 172 11.94 -3.32 -16.57
N THR A 173 11.15 -3.49 -17.63
CA THR A 173 9.68 -3.65 -17.55
C THR A 173 9.34 -5.06 -17.06
N PHE A 174 8.55 -5.18 -15.98
CA PHE A 174 8.11 -6.47 -15.44
C PHE A 174 6.93 -7.01 -16.24
N LYS A 175 7.05 -8.20 -16.80
CA LYS A 175 6.06 -8.78 -17.71
C LYS A 175 5.14 -9.75 -16.96
N VAL A 176 3.84 -9.51 -17.05
CA VAL A 176 2.79 -10.34 -16.45
C VAL A 176 1.96 -10.97 -17.55
N ALA A 177 1.81 -12.29 -17.53
CA ALA A 177 0.83 -12.99 -18.34
C ALA A 177 -0.40 -13.31 -17.49
N ILE A 178 -1.59 -13.08 -18.02
CA ILE A 178 -2.85 -13.46 -17.38
C ILE A 178 -3.55 -14.49 -18.26
N MET A 179 -3.96 -15.61 -17.65
CA MET A 179 -4.81 -16.65 -18.22
C MET A 179 -6.19 -16.59 -17.56
N PRO A 180 -7.14 -15.82 -18.12
CA PRO A 180 -8.51 -15.88 -17.65
C PRO A 180 -9.11 -17.25 -17.98
N GLY A 181 -9.42 -18.05 -16.97
CA GLY A 181 -9.98 -19.39 -17.15
C GLY A 181 -11.28 -19.39 -17.96
N HIS A 182 -11.54 -20.50 -18.65
CA HIS A 182 -12.72 -20.69 -19.50
C HIS A 182 -12.82 -19.68 -20.66
N GLY A 183 -13.96 -19.60 -21.34
CA GLY A 183 -14.18 -18.70 -22.47
C GLY A 183 -15.06 -19.35 -23.54
N GLY A 184 -15.63 -18.50 -24.41
CA GLY A 184 -16.49 -18.93 -25.52
C GLY A 184 -17.68 -19.78 -25.08
N GLY A 185 -17.74 -21.00 -25.59
CA GLY A 185 -18.81 -21.97 -25.29
C GLY A 185 -18.62 -22.69 -23.96
N ASN A 186 -17.49 -22.49 -23.28
CA ASN A 186 -17.24 -23.01 -21.94
C ASN A 186 -17.45 -21.88 -20.92
N PRO A 187 -18.60 -21.81 -20.22
CA PRO A 187 -18.88 -20.73 -19.26
C PRO A 187 -18.16 -20.90 -17.92
N GLY A 188 -17.59 -22.09 -17.64
CA GLY A 188 -17.11 -22.46 -16.31
C GLY A 188 -18.24 -22.61 -15.31
N ALA A 189 -17.97 -22.30 -14.04
CA ALA A 189 -19.00 -22.23 -13.01
C ALA A 189 -20.05 -21.16 -13.35
N VAL A 190 -21.32 -21.46 -13.08
CA VAL A 190 -22.45 -20.56 -13.37
C VAL A 190 -23.24 -20.30 -12.11
N ASN A 191 -23.35 -19.04 -11.72
CA ASN A 191 -24.31 -18.59 -10.72
C ASN A 191 -25.61 -18.20 -11.42
N ARG A 192 -26.60 -19.09 -11.37
CA ARG A 192 -27.91 -18.86 -12.02
C ARG A 192 -28.73 -17.75 -11.37
N ASP A 193 -28.57 -17.56 -10.06
CA ASP A 193 -29.35 -16.56 -9.30
C ASP A 193 -28.91 -15.13 -9.67
N LEU A 194 -27.60 -14.94 -9.92
CA LEU A 194 -27.03 -13.65 -10.31
C LEU A 194 -26.84 -13.50 -11.83
N GLY A 195 -27.05 -14.56 -12.60
CA GLY A 195 -26.81 -14.58 -14.04
C GLY A 195 -25.33 -14.41 -14.42
N VAL A 196 -24.40 -14.79 -13.54
CA VAL A 196 -22.95 -14.59 -13.74
C VAL A 196 -22.28 -15.90 -14.15
N GLN A 197 -21.42 -15.83 -15.16
CA GLN A 197 -20.59 -16.94 -15.63
C GLN A 197 -19.13 -16.69 -15.26
N GLU A 198 -18.43 -17.72 -14.80
CA GLU A 198 -17.02 -17.66 -14.43
C GLU A 198 -16.16 -17.09 -15.56
N ALA A 199 -16.37 -17.54 -16.80
CA ALA A 199 -15.61 -17.10 -17.96
C ALA A 199 -15.66 -15.58 -18.20
N GLU A 200 -16.82 -14.97 -17.94
CA GLU A 200 -17.04 -13.53 -18.06
C GLU A 200 -16.40 -12.78 -16.90
N TYR A 201 -16.55 -13.30 -15.68
CA TYR A 201 -15.98 -12.68 -14.49
C TYR A 201 -14.44 -12.70 -14.53
N ASN A 202 -13.84 -13.83 -14.88
CA ASN A 202 -12.38 -13.97 -15.06
C ASN A 202 -11.86 -12.98 -16.11
N TRP A 203 -12.60 -12.74 -17.19
CA TRP A 203 -12.24 -11.76 -18.22
C TRP A 203 -12.22 -10.34 -17.65
N ARG A 204 -13.30 -9.92 -16.98
CA ARG A 204 -13.42 -8.59 -16.38
C ARG A 204 -12.33 -8.34 -15.33
N GLU A 205 -12.02 -9.34 -14.52
CA GLU A 205 -10.94 -9.25 -13.53
C GLU A 205 -9.57 -9.12 -14.20
N ALA A 206 -9.30 -9.87 -15.27
CA ALA A 206 -8.05 -9.74 -16.02
C ALA A 206 -7.86 -8.34 -16.62
N GLU A 207 -8.92 -7.75 -17.17
CA GLU A 207 -8.89 -6.37 -17.69
C GLU A 207 -8.61 -5.36 -16.58
N GLU A 208 -9.22 -5.53 -15.41
CA GLU A 208 -9.02 -4.63 -14.27
C GLU A 208 -7.60 -4.74 -13.70
N ILE A 209 -7.06 -5.96 -13.55
CA ILE A 209 -5.67 -6.18 -13.14
C ILE A 209 -4.71 -5.53 -14.15
N LYS A 210 -4.92 -5.72 -15.46
CA LYS A 210 -4.13 -5.07 -16.51
C LYS A 210 -4.16 -3.56 -16.37
N ARG A 211 -5.34 -2.97 -16.22
CA ARG A 211 -5.53 -1.52 -16.06
C ARG A 211 -4.81 -0.97 -14.84
N ILE A 212 -4.87 -1.65 -13.70
CA ILE A 212 -4.22 -1.22 -12.45
C ILE A 212 -2.70 -1.31 -12.60
N LEU A 213 -2.16 -2.45 -13.05
CA LEU A 213 -0.72 -2.66 -13.14
C LEU A 213 -0.07 -1.75 -14.19
N GLU A 214 -0.67 -1.59 -15.37
CA GLU A 214 -0.07 -0.76 -16.43
C GLU A 214 -0.09 0.74 -16.09
N LYS A 215 -0.96 1.18 -15.17
CA LYS A 215 -0.95 2.56 -14.66
C LYS A 215 0.36 2.92 -13.95
N ASP A 216 1.03 1.95 -13.33
CA ASP A 216 2.29 2.18 -12.62
C ASP A 216 3.49 2.41 -13.57
N GLY A 217 3.34 2.10 -14.87
CA GLY A 217 4.36 2.32 -15.91
C GLY A 217 5.51 1.31 -15.92
N ASN A 218 5.65 0.49 -14.87
CA ASN A 218 6.70 -0.51 -14.73
C ASN A 218 6.27 -1.93 -15.18
N TYR A 219 4.99 -2.12 -15.52
CA TYR A 219 4.42 -3.41 -15.88
C TYR A 219 4.00 -3.45 -17.35
N GLN A 220 4.20 -4.60 -17.99
CA GLN A 220 3.58 -4.95 -19.26
C GLN A 220 2.70 -6.17 -19.04
N VAL A 221 1.40 -6.04 -19.25
CA VAL A 221 0.44 -7.11 -18.95
C VAL A 221 -0.15 -7.68 -20.24
N ASN A 222 -0.03 -8.99 -20.44
CA ASN A 222 -0.56 -9.70 -21.60
C ASN A 222 -1.70 -10.63 -21.16
N ILE A 223 -2.93 -10.36 -21.61
CA ILE A 223 -4.06 -11.28 -21.44
C ILE A 223 -3.99 -12.30 -22.58
N CYS A 224 -3.86 -13.58 -22.25
CA CYS A 224 -3.45 -14.62 -23.20
C CYS A 224 -4.60 -15.23 -24.02
N ARG A 225 -5.78 -14.62 -23.98
CA ARG A 225 -6.92 -14.91 -24.87
C ARG A 225 -7.64 -13.61 -25.21
N VAL A 226 -8.46 -13.63 -26.26
CA VAL A 226 -9.42 -12.55 -26.50
C VAL A 226 -10.74 -12.82 -25.76
N GLN A 227 -11.61 -11.81 -25.72
CA GLN A 227 -12.92 -11.94 -25.07
C GLN A 227 -13.73 -13.06 -25.73
N SER A 228 -14.38 -13.89 -24.92
CA SER A 228 -15.23 -14.99 -25.40
C SER A 228 -14.55 -16.02 -26.30
N GLU A 229 -13.23 -16.16 -26.24
CA GLU A 229 -12.49 -17.16 -27.00
C GLU A 229 -12.50 -18.53 -26.32
N ASN A 230 -12.75 -19.60 -27.09
CA ASN A 230 -12.51 -20.98 -26.65
C ASN A 230 -11.03 -21.34 -26.88
N VAL A 231 -10.19 -21.24 -25.86
CA VAL A 231 -8.77 -21.62 -25.94
C VAL A 231 -8.55 -22.94 -25.22
N ASN A 232 -7.92 -23.91 -25.88
CA ASN A 232 -7.52 -25.16 -25.22
C ASN A 232 -6.28 -24.94 -24.34
N LEU A 233 -6.09 -25.77 -23.31
CA LEU A 233 -5.06 -25.52 -22.30
C LEU A 233 -3.63 -25.47 -22.88
N GLY A 234 -3.31 -26.33 -23.86
CA GLY A 234 -1.98 -26.38 -24.47
C GLY A 234 -1.66 -25.11 -25.28
N GLU A 235 -2.63 -24.63 -26.04
CA GLU A 235 -2.53 -23.35 -26.75
C GLU A 235 -2.42 -22.17 -25.76
N PHE A 236 -3.20 -22.20 -24.68
CA PHE A 236 -3.19 -21.17 -23.66
C PHE A 236 -1.81 -21.05 -22.99
N GLN A 237 -1.19 -22.20 -22.66
CA GLN A 237 0.18 -22.27 -22.17
C GLN A 237 1.21 -21.81 -23.21
N GLY A 238 1.04 -22.19 -24.47
CA GLY A 238 1.89 -21.73 -25.57
C GLY A 238 1.89 -20.20 -25.71
N ARG A 239 0.72 -19.58 -25.63
CA ARG A 239 0.56 -18.12 -25.66
C ARG A 239 1.24 -17.46 -24.46
N VAL A 240 1.06 -17.98 -23.25
CA VAL A 240 1.77 -17.49 -22.06
C VAL A 240 3.28 -17.55 -22.25
N ASN A 241 3.80 -18.70 -22.68
CA ASN A 241 5.24 -18.87 -22.89
C ASN A 241 5.80 -17.89 -23.93
N ALA A 242 5.03 -17.59 -24.98
CA ALA A 242 5.40 -16.63 -26.01
C ALA A 242 5.48 -15.17 -25.51
N THR A 243 4.85 -14.84 -24.37
CA THR A 243 4.95 -13.49 -23.78
C THR A 243 6.30 -13.24 -23.10
N HIS A 244 7.04 -14.31 -22.78
CA HIS A 244 8.24 -14.25 -21.92
C HIS A 244 7.96 -13.53 -20.59
N ALA A 245 6.78 -13.77 -20.00
CA ALA A 245 6.39 -13.16 -18.74
C ALA A 245 7.25 -13.64 -17.56
N ASP A 246 7.52 -12.72 -16.62
CA ASP A 246 8.17 -13.01 -15.34
C ASP A 246 7.23 -13.80 -14.41
N VAL A 247 5.91 -13.59 -14.55
CA VAL A 247 4.87 -14.28 -13.79
C VAL A 247 3.65 -14.56 -14.66
N CYS A 248 2.99 -15.70 -14.40
CA CYS A 248 1.72 -16.06 -15.00
C CYS A 248 0.63 -16.15 -13.91
N LEU A 249 -0.48 -15.45 -14.11
CA LEU A 249 -1.66 -15.47 -13.24
C LEU A 249 -2.79 -16.25 -13.91
N CYS A 250 -3.19 -17.38 -13.33
CA CYS A 250 -4.36 -18.14 -13.78
C CYS A 250 -5.57 -17.75 -12.94
N LEU A 251 -6.54 -17.07 -13.55
CA LEU A 251 -7.72 -16.57 -12.84
C LEU A 251 -8.87 -17.56 -13.00
N HIS A 252 -9.47 -17.95 -11.86
CA HIS A 252 -10.60 -18.87 -11.80
C HIS A 252 -11.54 -18.48 -10.66
N HIS A 253 -12.84 -18.56 -10.95
CA HIS A 253 -13.93 -18.37 -10.00
C HIS A 253 -14.75 -19.65 -9.93
N ASN A 254 -14.08 -20.71 -9.48
CA ASN A 254 -14.65 -22.05 -9.39
C ASN A 254 -15.86 -22.09 -8.45
N SER A 255 -16.66 -23.14 -8.59
CA SER A 255 -17.73 -23.48 -7.66
C SER A 255 -17.36 -24.63 -6.74
N THR A 256 -18.08 -24.76 -5.64
CA THR A 256 -18.12 -25.96 -4.80
C THR A 256 -19.56 -26.27 -4.42
N LEU A 257 -19.85 -27.53 -4.12
CA LEU A 257 -21.17 -27.98 -3.66
C LEU A 257 -21.53 -27.40 -2.29
N GLU A 258 -20.54 -27.00 -1.49
CA GLU A 258 -20.72 -26.39 -0.17
C GLU A 258 -21.06 -24.89 -0.28
N ARG A 259 -22.35 -24.55 -0.35
CA ARG A 259 -22.84 -23.16 -0.52
C ARG A 259 -22.30 -22.13 0.49
N LYS A 260 -21.86 -22.56 1.69
CA LYS A 260 -21.32 -21.67 2.74
C LYS A 260 -19.81 -21.43 2.61
N ARG A 261 -19.11 -22.20 1.78
CA ARG A 261 -17.65 -22.11 1.65
C ARG A 261 -17.29 -20.96 0.73
N LYS A 262 -16.75 -19.88 1.31
CA LYS A 262 -16.15 -18.75 0.60
C LYS A 262 -14.67 -18.75 0.93
N VAL A 263 -13.83 -19.11 -0.03
CA VAL A 263 -12.38 -19.21 0.16
C VAL A 263 -11.69 -18.63 -1.06
N GLY A 264 -10.80 -17.65 -0.85
CA GLY A 264 -9.78 -17.27 -1.81
C GLY A 264 -8.52 -18.10 -1.57
N GLY A 265 -7.83 -18.53 -2.63
CA GLY A 265 -6.63 -19.34 -2.49
C GLY A 265 -5.67 -19.15 -3.67
N CYS A 266 -4.37 -19.20 -3.38
CA CYS A 266 -3.30 -19.26 -4.38
C CYS A 266 -2.73 -20.68 -4.40
N PHE A 267 -2.68 -21.31 -5.57
CA PHE A 267 -2.27 -22.71 -5.73
C PHE A 267 -1.01 -22.78 -6.61
N PRO A 268 0.20 -22.91 -6.02
CA PRO A 268 1.41 -23.10 -6.81
C PRO A 268 1.42 -24.51 -7.43
N ALA A 269 2.04 -24.65 -8.61
CA ALA A 269 2.23 -25.95 -9.23
C ALA A 269 3.12 -26.86 -8.37
N SER A 270 2.72 -28.11 -8.13
CA SER A 270 3.55 -29.13 -7.46
C SER A 270 3.83 -30.31 -8.39
N LYS A 271 5.09 -30.77 -8.47
CA LYS A 271 5.50 -31.92 -9.30
C LYS A 271 5.02 -33.28 -8.75
N THR A 272 4.48 -33.32 -7.53
CA THR A 272 4.12 -34.56 -6.82
C THR A 272 2.71 -35.08 -7.12
N GLN A 273 1.87 -34.34 -7.85
CA GLN A 273 0.58 -34.85 -8.31
C GLN A 273 0.71 -35.59 -9.64
N LYS A 274 0.96 -36.91 -9.56
CA LYS A 274 0.64 -37.85 -10.63
C LYS A 274 -0.84 -37.71 -10.98
N LEU A 275 -1.14 -37.13 -12.14
CA LEU A 275 -2.06 -37.59 -13.20
C LEU A 275 -3.38 -38.32 -12.87
N THR A 276 -3.97 -38.22 -11.68
CA THR A 276 -5.25 -38.90 -11.41
C THR A 276 -6.40 -38.07 -10.87
N ASN A 277 -6.28 -36.76 -10.58
CA ASN A 277 -7.45 -35.89 -10.33
C ASN A 277 -7.07 -34.40 -10.33
N LEU A 278 -6.66 -33.83 -11.48
CA LEU A 278 -6.79 -32.38 -11.66
C LEU A 278 -8.20 -32.10 -12.17
N PHE A 279 -8.95 -31.33 -11.38
CA PHE A 279 -10.31 -30.83 -11.63
C PHE A 279 -11.44 -31.86 -11.57
N ARG A 280 -12.18 -31.84 -10.45
CA ARG A 280 -13.63 -32.09 -10.47
C ARG A 280 -14.33 -30.80 -10.08
N PHE A 281 -15.14 -30.28 -11.00
CA PHE A 281 -16.17 -29.26 -10.72
C PHE A 281 -17.27 -29.88 -9.84
#